data_AF-A0A6B2R5D1-F1
#
_entry.id   AF-A0A6B2R5D1-F1
#
_cell.length_a   1.000
_cell.length_b   1.000
_cell.length_c   1.000
_cell.angle_alpha   90.00
_cell.angle_beta   90.00
_cell.angle_gamma   90.00
#
_symmetry.space_group_name_H-M   'P 1'
#
loop_
_entity.id
_entity.type
_entity.pdbx_description
1 polymer ?
#
loop_
_entity_poly.entity_id
_entity_poly.type
_entity_poly.pdbx_seq_one_letter_code
_entity_poly.pdbx_strand_id
1 'polypeptide(L)'
;MRRFTAICRQLIKQYEILSEVGCAVVKQVSLRANAKFYGHGVRNICAVALILGLSACGIPRPDNSQIKPAPADAVEPVCKAVANGNALVGNWYVVTKQAGVAGEIQNLLTLSADGKFRQQTRVKQGRNIRSELRETGCWESANGQLVTRVTRSNGELVDFNDAIYTTTYIIEKVDANRLMYRDSRPNSKSNFAKKVQDSFRM
;
A
#
# COMPACT_ATOMS: atom_id res chain seq x y z
N MET A 1 30.09 8.87 -35.65
CA MET A 1 28.77 9.55 -35.64
C MET A 1 27.82 8.82 -36.58
N ARG A 2 26.55 8.67 -36.17
CA ARG A 2 25.43 7.95 -36.84
C ARG A 2 25.36 6.43 -36.56
N ARG A 3 24.73 6.04 -35.43
CA ARG A 3 24.00 4.76 -35.23
C ARG A 3 23.30 4.64 -33.85
N PHE A 4 22.84 5.73 -33.24
CA PHE A 4 22.12 5.70 -31.95
C PHE A 4 20.65 6.15 -32.02
N THR A 5 20.12 6.43 -33.21
CA THR A 5 18.81 7.07 -33.40
C THR A 5 17.73 6.13 -33.95
N ALA A 6 17.75 4.85 -33.56
CA ALA A 6 16.77 3.86 -34.08
C ALA A 6 16.03 3.05 -33.00
N ILE A 7 16.46 3.05 -31.74
CA ILE A 7 15.82 2.23 -30.69
C ILE A 7 14.79 3.05 -29.87
N CYS A 8 14.88 4.39 -29.88
CA CYS A 8 13.94 5.25 -29.15
C CYS A 8 12.59 5.48 -29.85
N ARG A 9 12.34 4.81 -31.00
CA ARG A 9 11.10 4.98 -31.80
C ARG A 9 10.11 3.81 -31.67
N GLN A 10 10.45 2.76 -30.91
CA GLN A 10 9.61 1.56 -30.77
C GLN A 10 8.70 1.57 -29.53
N LEU A 11 8.88 2.49 -28.57
CA LEU A 11 8.13 2.50 -27.29
C LEU A 11 6.91 3.45 -27.25
N ILE A 12 6.59 4.14 -28.35
CA ILE A 12 5.47 5.10 -28.40
C ILE A 12 4.23 4.54 -29.11
N LYS A 13 4.30 3.34 -29.72
CA LYS A 13 3.23 2.80 -30.58
C LYS A 13 2.28 1.77 -29.95
N GLN A 14 2.37 1.52 -28.64
CA GLN A 14 1.55 0.49 -27.99
C GLN A 14 0.59 1.03 -26.91
N TYR A 15 0.47 2.36 -26.81
CA TYR A 15 -0.46 3.04 -25.88
C TYR A 15 -1.63 3.73 -26.59
N GLU A 16 -2.00 3.24 -27.78
CA GLU A 16 -3.01 3.84 -28.65
C GLU A 16 -4.10 2.86 -29.07
N ILE A 17 -4.48 1.91 -28.20
CA ILE A 17 -5.67 1.07 -28.38
C ILE A 17 -6.30 0.87 -27.00
N LEU A 18 -7.57 1.28 -26.86
CA LEU A 18 -8.44 1.22 -25.66
C LEU A 18 -8.50 2.49 -24.80
N SER A 19 -8.97 3.59 -25.39
CA SER A 19 -9.97 4.44 -24.73
C SER A 19 -10.70 5.28 -25.78
N GLU A 20 -11.41 4.60 -26.68
CA GLU A 20 -12.57 5.20 -27.34
C GLU A 20 -13.68 5.38 -26.31
N VAL A 21 -13.73 6.54 -25.64
CA VAL A 21 -15.02 7.10 -25.19
C VAL A 21 -14.95 8.61 -25.32
N GLY A 22 -15.49 9.11 -26.43
CA GLY A 22 -16.19 10.39 -26.54
C GLY A 22 -15.43 11.65 -26.16
N CYS A 23 -14.90 12.35 -27.15
CA CYS A 23 -15.25 13.76 -27.30
C CYS A 23 -15.13 14.19 -28.76
N ALA A 24 -16.26 14.61 -29.32
CA ALA A 24 -16.41 15.03 -30.69
C ALA A 24 -15.64 16.32 -30.99
N VAL A 25 -14.91 16.27 -32.11
CA VAL A 25 -14.79 17.31 -33.15
C VAL A 25 -14.88 18.77 -32.68
N VAL A 26 -13.73 19.44 -32.59
CA VAL A 26 -13.63 20.86 -32.89
C VAL A 26 -12.67 21.02 -34.08
N LYS A 27 -13.24 21.41 -35.23
CA LYS A 27 -12.53 21.82 -36.44
C LYS A 27 -11.47 22.86 -36.12
N GLN A 28 -10.22 22.60 -36.50
CA GLN A 28 -9.17 23.63 -36.53
C GLN A 28 -9.47 24.65 -37.64
N VAL A 29 -9.88 25.85 -37.26
CA VAL A 29 -9.75 27.03 -38.13
C VAL A 29 -8.33 27.54 -37.99
N SER A 30 -7.56 27.41 -39.07
CA SER A 30 -6.23 27.98 -39.22
C SER A 30 -6.33 29.50 -39.26
N LEU A 31 -5.93 30.17 -38.19
CA LEU A 31 -5.63 31.59 -38.21
C LEU A 31 -4.12 31.76 -37.99
N ARG A 32 -3.41 31.94 -39.11
CA ARG A 32 -2.11 32.60 -39.11
C ARG A 32 -2.31 34.03 -38.64
N ALA A 33 -1.84 34.36 -37.44
CA ALA A 33 -1.71 35.74 -37.00
C ALA A 33 -0.36 35.94 -36.30
N ASN A 34 0.53 36.57 -37.05
CA ASN A 34 1.68 37.39 -36.67
C ASN A 34 2.32 37.18 -35.28
N ALA A 35 3.55 36.69 -35.33
CA ALA A 35 4.51 36.78 -34.24
C ALA A 35 4.82 38.25 -33.90
N LYS A 36 4.20 38.75 -32.83
CA LYS A 36 4.76 39.77 -31.93
C LYS A 36 3.80 39.92 -30.75
N PHE A 37 4.37 39.89 -29.55
CA PHE A 37 3.77 40.11 -28.22
C PHE A 37 3.34 38.87 -27.40
N TYR A 38 3.79 38.91 -26.13
CA TYR A 38 3.37 38.13 -24.96
C TYR A 38 4.05 36.79 -24.64
N GLY A 39 5.38 36.84 -24.45
CA GLY A 39 6.20 35.79 -23.80
C GLY A 39 5.93 35.52 -22.31
N HIS A 40 4.86 36.05 -21.72
CA HIS A 40 4.45 35.80 -20.32
C HIS A 40 3.09 35.12 -20.16
N GLY A 41 2.21 35.14 -21.18
CA GLY A 41 0.86 34.57 -21.07
C GLY A 41 0.83 33.05 -21.18
N VAL A 42 1.63 32.48 -22.09
CA VAL A 42 1.62 31.04 -22.39
C VAL A 42 2.24 30.22 -21.26
N ARG A 43 3.22 30.77 -20.52
CA ARG A 43 3.88 30.09 -19.40
C ARG A 43 2.97 29.92 -18.18
N ASN A 44 2.04 30.85 -17.97
CA ASN A 44 1.10 30.82 -16.84
C ASN A 44 -0.06 29.84 -17.07
N ILE A 45 -0.47 29.60 -18.32
CA ILE A 45 -1.58 28.68 -18.65
C ILE A 45 -1.17 27.21 -18.44
N CYS A 46 0.06 26.83 -18.80
CA CYS A 46 0.57 25.48 -18.54
C CYS A 46 0.78 25.18 -17.04
N ALA A 47 1.12 26.19 -16.24
CA ALA A 47 1.30 26.03 -14.80
C ALA A 47 -0.04 25.78 -14.06
N VAL A 48 -1.12 26.44 -14.50
CA VAL A 48 -2.46 26.24 -13.91
C VAL A 48 -3.05 24.88 -14.26
N ALA A 49 -2.81 24.39 -15.49
CA ALA A 49 -3.26 23.06 -15.91
C ALA A 49 -2.57 21.91 -15.12
N LEU A 50 -1.29 22.08 -14.75
CA LEU A 50 -0.57 21.10 -13.93
C LEU A 50 -1.04 21.10 -12.47
N ILE A 51 -1.39 22.25 -11.90
CA ILE A 51 -1.89 22.35 -10.51
C ILE A 51 -3.28 21.73 -10.38
N LEU A 52 -4.15 21.88 -11.40
CA LEU A 52 -5.50 21.31 -11.39
C LEU A 52 -5.53 19.80 -11.63
N GLY A 53 -4.51 19.23 -12.30
CA GLY A 53 -4.41 17.78 -12.54
C GLY A 53 -3.88 16.95 -11.37
N LEU A 54 -3.19 17.58 -10.41
CA LEU A 54 -2.55 16.89 -9.27
C LEU A 54 -3.46 16.72 -8.04
N SER A 55 -4.69 17.25 -8.07
CA SER A 55 -5.61 17.22 -6.92
C SER A 55 -6.43 15.92 -6.80
N ALA A 56 -6.28 14.97 -7.74
CA ALA A 56 -7.04 13.71 -7.71
C ALA A 56 -6.44 12.63 -6.79
N CYS A 57 -5.18 12.76 -6.35
CA CYS A 57 -4.54 11.81 -5.44
C CYS A 57 -4.75 12.20 -3.97
N GLY A 58 -6.00 12.22 -3.52
CA GLY A 58 -6.29 12.52 -2.11
C GLY A 58 -7.76 12.57 -1.71
N ILE A 59 -8.68 12.21 -2.61
CA ILE A 59 -10.11 12.21 -2.30
C ILE A 59 -10.34 11.25 -1.12
N PRO A 60 -10.79 11.77 0.05
CA PRO A 60 -11.12 10.92 1.18
C PRO A 60 -12.19 9.93 0.77
N ARG A 61 -12.08 8.69 1.23
CA ARG A 61 -13.12 7.68 1.02
C ARG A 61 -14.45 8.28 1.55
N PRO A 62 -15.50 8.38 0.72
CA PRO A 62 -16.73 9.04 1.13
C PRO A 62 -17.39 8.27 2.27
N ASP A 63 -18.01 8.99 3.20
CA ASP A 63 -18.56 8.43 4.45
C ASP A 63 -19.63 7.34 4.23
N ASN A 64 -20.23 7.30 3.04
CA ASN A 64 -21.21 6.30 2.62
C ASN A 64 -20.60 5.09 1.88
N SER A 65 -19.27 4.96 1.91
CA SER A 65 -18.62 3.80 1.30
C SER A 65 -19.10 2.51 1.97
N GLN A 66 -19.72 1.63 1.20
CA GLN A 66 -20.24 0.37 1.71
C GLN A 66 -19.08 -0.47 2.25
N ILE A 67 -19.20 -0.88 3.52
CA ILE A 67 -18.36 -1.95 4.09
C ILE A 67 -18.87 -3.22 3.42
N LYS A 68 -18.02 -3.88 2.63
CA LYS A 68 -18.35 -5.17 2.03
C LYS A 68 -18.30 -6.22 3.14
N PRO A 69 -19.45 -6.77 3.59
CA PRO A 69 -19.42 -7.84 4.57
C PRO A 69 -18.79 -9.09 3.94
N ALA A 70 -18.27 -9.99 4.78
CA ALA A 70 -17.91 -11.33 4.31
C ALA A 70 -19.15 -11.99 3.68
N PRO A 71 -18.99 -12.78 2.61
CA PRO A 71 -20.07 -13.62 2.10
C PRO A 71 -20.67 -14.48 3.22
N ALA A 72 -21.99 -14.67 3.23
CA ALA A 72 -22.69 -15.38 4.32
C ALA A 72 -22.28 -16.85 4.44
N ASP A 73 -21.68 -17.42 3.37
CA ASP A 73 -21.16 -18.77 3.25
C ASP A 73 -19.63 -18.84 3.38
N ALA A 74 -18.96 -17.74 3.75
CA ALA A 74 -17.51 -17.70 3.89
C ALA A 74 -17.04 -18.59 5.05
N VAL A 75 -16.35 -19.68 4.72
CA VAL A 75 -15.70 -20.57 5.68
C VAL A 75 -14.30 -20.06 5.98
N GLU A 76 -14.01 -19.76 7.25
CA GLU A 76 -12.71 -19.27 7.69
C GLU A 76 -11.59 -20.28 7.32
N PRO A 77 -10.51 -19.85 6.64
CA PRO A 77 -9.48 -20.76 6.18
C PRO A 77 -8.70 -21.36 7.35
N VAL A 78 -8.35 -22.64 7.24
CA VAL A 78 -7.48 -23.33 8.20
C VAL A 78 -6.03 -22.93 7.92
N CYS A 79 -5.37 -22.33 8.92
CA CYS A 79 -3.97 -21.98 8.83
C CYS A 79 -3.08 -23.23 8.83
N LYS A 80 -1.96 -23.17 8.11
CA LYS A 80 -0.98 -24.27 8.00
C LYS A 80 0.18 -24.02 8.95
N ALA A 81 0.54 -25.02 9.74
CA ALA A 81 1.73 -24.96 10.57
C ALA A 81 2.98 -24.70 9.72
N VAL A 82 3.91 -23.91 10.27
CA VAL A 82 5.17 -23.57 9.62
C VAL A 82 6.27 -24.55 10.01
N ALA A 83 7.36 -24.57 9.24
CA ALA A 83 8.51 -25.42 9.55
C ALA A 83 9.07 -25.13 10.96
N ASN A 84 9.43 -26.19 11.67
CA ASN A 84 10.05 -26.08 12.98
C ASN A 84 11.31 -25.22 12.92
N GLY A 85 11.48 -24.34 13.91
CA GLY A 85 12.62 -23.43 13.98
C GLY A 85 12.56 -22.23 13.02
N ASN A 86 11.41 -21.96 12.38
CA ASN A 86 11.26 -20.74 11.57
C ASN A 86 11.53 -19.49 12.41
N ALA A 87 12.55 -18.71 12.01
CA ALA A 87 13.04 -17.55 12.76
C ALA A 87 12.00 -16.42 12.91
N LEU A 88 10.97 -16.38 12.05
CA LEU A 88 9.89 -15.40 12.13
C LEU A 88 8.93 -15.66 13.29
N VAL A 89 8.89 -16.86 13.85
CA VAL A 89 8.02 -17.18 14.99
C VAL A 89 8.40 -16.32 16.20
N GLY A 90 7.42 -15.60 16.73
CA GLY A 90 7.56 -14.71 17.89
C GLY A 90 6.71 -13.45 17.80
N ASN A 91 6.96 -12.52 18.72
CA ASN A 91 6.29 -11.22 18.77
C ASN A 91 7.24 -10.11 18.32
N TRP A 92 6.78 -9.31 17.37
CA TRP A 92 7.55 -8.27 16.72
C TRP A 92 6.87 -6.92 16.91
N TYR A 93 7.56 -6.01 17.57
CA TYR A 93 7.04 -4.68 17.88
C TYR A 93 7.77 -3.61 17.08
N VAL A 94 7.02 -2.75 16.41
CA VAL A 94 7.56 -1.63 15.64
C VAL A 94 6.81 -0.33 15.97
N VAL A 95 7.55 0.77 15.99
CA VAL A 95 7.01 2.12 16.09
C VAL A 95 7.43 2.90 14.87
N THR A 96 6.48 3.50 14.16
CA THR A 96 6.73 4.31 12.97
C THR A 96 6.05 5.66 13.06
N LYS A 97 6.57 6.62 12.29
CA LYS A 97 5.93 7.91 12.04
C LYS A 97 5.54 7.95 10.57
N GLN A 98 4.30 8.38 10.31
CA GLN A 98 3.77 8.48 8.96
C GLN A 98 3.33 9.92 8.70
N ALA A 99 3.65 10.43 7.51
CA ALA A 99 3.20 11.76 7.08
C ALA A 99 1.66 11.81 7.11
N GLY A 100 1.11 12.91 7.63
CA GLY A 100 -0.34 13.09 7.77
C GLY A 100 -0.96 12.38 8.97
N VAL A 101 -0.21 11.60 9.76
CA VAL A 101 -0.70 10.96 11.00
C VAL A 101 -0.15 11.71 12.20
N ALA A 102 -1.05 12.24 13.05
CA ALA A 102 -0.68 12.93 14.26
C ALA A 102 -0.29 11.92 15.36
N GLY A 103 1.01 11.69 15.54
CA GLY A 103 1.55 10.82 16.58
C GLY A 103 2.44 9.71 16.03
N GLU A 104 2.50 8.60 16.76
CA GLU A 104 3.27 7.41 16.40
C GLU A 104 2.31 6.24 16.15
N ILE A 105 2.60 5.46 15.12
CA ILE A 105 1.92 4.21 14.82
C ILE A 105 2.72 3.10 15.50
N GLN A 106 2.09 2.42 16.44
CA GLN A 106 2.65 1.26 17.14
C GLN A 106 2.00 0.01 16.56
N ASN A 107 2.81 -0.96 16.15
CA ASN A 107 2.32 -2.22 15.63
C ASN A 107 3.01 -3.38 16.36
N LEU A 108 2.18 -4.32 16.85
CA LEU A 108 2.61 -5.58 17.45
C LEU A 108 2.09 -6.73 16.59
N LEU A 109 3.01 -7.41 15.92
CA LEU A 109 2.76 -8.59 15.10
C LEU A 109 3.24 -9.85 15.83
N THR A 110 2.31 -10.74 16.13
CA THR A 110 2.59 -12.08 16.67
C THR A 110 2.46 -13.10 15.55
N LEU A 111 3.54 -13.83 15.28
CA LEU A 111 3.58 -14.94 14.32
C LEU A 111 3.74 -16.25 15.09
N SER A 112 2.72 -17.10 15.04
CA SER A 112 2.67 -18.38 15.78
C SER A 112 3.10 -19.56 14.89
N ALA A 113 3.66 -20.61 15.50
CA ALA A 113 4.15 -21.79 14.77
C ALA A 113 3.04 -22.60 14.07
N ASP A 114 1.78 -22.46 14.51
CA ASP A 114 0.60 -23.04 13.86
C ASP A 114 0.16 -22.30 12.58
N GLY A 115 0.91 -21.27 12.17
CA GLY A 115 0.60 -20.45 11.00
C GLY A 115 -0.45 -19.38 11.26
N LYS A 116 -0.89 -19.18 12.51
CA LYS A 116 -1.77 -18.06 12.87
C LYS A 116 -0.96 -16.80 13.16
N PHE A 117 -1.48 -15.65 12.74
CA PHE A 117 -0.96 -14.37 13.19
C PHE A 117 -2.02 -13.56 13.93
N ARG A 118 -1.52 -12.66 14.78
CA ARG A 118 -2.29 -11.59 15.38
C ARG A 118 -1.53 -10.30 15.15
N GLN A 119 -2.21 -9.27 14.70
CA GLN A 119 -1.65 -7.94 14.53
C GLN A 119 -2.49 -6.96 15.34
N GLN A 120 -1.84 -6.14 16.12
CA GLN A 120 -2.47 -5.00 16.76
C GLN A 120 -1.78 -3.74 16.24
N THR A 121 -2.55 -2.75 15.83
CA THR A 121 -2.05 -1.45 15.41
C THR A 121 -2.71 -0.37 16.26
N ARG A 122 -1.93 0.56 16.79
CA ARG A 122 -2.41 1.70 17.59
C ARG A 122 -1.80 2.99 17.09
N VAL A 123 -2.59 4.06 17.05
CA VAL A 123 -2.08 5.42 16.84
C VAL A 123 -2.06 6.13 18.18
N LYS A 124 -0.87 6.50 18.65
CA LYS A 124 -0.66 7.15 19.94
C LYS A 124 -0.15 8.57 19.75
N GLN A 125 -0.83 9.53 20.34
CA GLN A 125 -0.42 10.94 20.38
C GLN A 125 -0.20 11.36 21.83
N GLY A 126 1.06 11.41 22.26
CA GLY A 126 1.40 11.65 23.66
C GLY A 126 0.85 10.54 24.56
N ARG A 127 -0.05 10.89 25.49
CA ARG A 127 -0.73 9.93 26.36
C ARG A 127 -2.05 9.38 25.79
N ASN A 128 -2.54 9.95 24.68
CA ASN A 128 -3.84 9.60 24.12
C ASN A 128 -3.71 8.52 23.05
N ILE A 129 -4.55 7.48 23.14
CA ILE A 129 -4.75 6.51 22.07
C ILE A 129 -5.87 7.06 21.17
N ARG A 130 -5.57 7.29 19.89
CA ARG A 130 -6.52 7.85 18.92
C ARG A 130 -7.32 6.77 18.20
N SER A 131 -6.67 5.64 17.91
CA SER A 131 -7.30 4.51 17.24
C SER A 131 -6.55 3.22 17.58
N GLU A 132 -7.29 2.11 17.52
CA GLU A 132 -6.77 0.76 17.66
C GLU A 132 -7.45 -0.14 16.63
N LEU A 133 -6.66 -1.02 16.04
CA LEU A 133 -7.11 -2.05 15.10
C LEU A 133 -6.51 -3.38 15.52
N ARG A 134 -7.34 -4.43 15.58
CA ARG A 134 -6.92 -5.79 15.92
C ARG A 134 -7.27 -6.73 14.79
N GLU A 135 -6.28 -7.37 14.21
CA GLU A 135 -6.45 -8.29 13.09
C GLU A 135 -5.91 -9.66 13.44
N THR A 136 -6.59 -10.70 12.96
CA THR A 136 -6.14 -12.07 13.06
C THR A 136 -6.32 -12.79 11.74
N GLY A 137 -5.50 -13.82 11.51
CA GLY A 137 -5.65 -14.68 10.35
C GLY A 137 -4.48 -15.62 10.19
N CYS A 138 -4.18 -15.99 8.94
CA CYS A 138 -3.11 -16.92 8.62
C CYS A 138 -1.89 -16.19 8.06
N TRP A 139 -0.71 -16.74 8.33
CA TRP A 139 0.53 -16.29 7.71
C TRP A 139 1.31 -17.46 7.14
N GLU A 140 2.14 -17.15 6.15
CA GLU A 140 3.07 -18.08 5.53
C GLU A 140 4.35 -17.34 5.16
N SER A 141 5.45 -18.07 5.06
CA SER A 141 6.71 -17.52 4.58
C SER A 141 7.35 -18.45 3.56
N ALA A 142 7.73 -17.89 2.42
CA ALA A 142 8.49 -18.58 1.38
C ALA A 142 9.35 -17.57 0.62
N ASN A 143 10.52 -18.00 0.14
CA ASN A 143 11.37 -17.21 -0.76
C ASN A 143 11.70 -15.78 -0.26
N GLY A 144 11.98 -15.65 1.04
CA GLY A 144 12.28 -14.35 1.66
C GLY A 144 11.08 -13.41 1.77
N GLN A 145 9.85 -13.94 1.68
CA GLN A 145 8.62 -13.17 1.86
C GLN A 145 7.85 -13.67 3.07
N LEU A 146 7.13 -12.76 3.71
CA LEU A 146 6.10 -13.02 4.70
C LEU A 146 4.77 -12.57 4.10
N VAL A 147 3.82 -13.49 3.97
CA VAL A 147 2.46 -13.19 3.51
C VAL A 147 1.53 -13.35 4.68
N THR A 148 0.72 -12.33 4.95
CA THR A 148 -0.36 -12.37 5.93
C THR A 148 -1.70 -12.24 5.23
N ARG A 149 -2.70 -13.02 5.68
CA ARG A 149 -4.08 -12.95 5.21
C ARG A 149 -5.02 -12.78 6.39
N VAL A 150 -5.60 -11.59 6.52
CA VAL A 150 -6.57 -11.26 7.57
C VAL A 150 -7.86 -12.02 7.32
N THR A 151 -8.33 -12.76 8.33
CA THR A 151 -9.64 -13.41 8.33
C THR A 151 -10.62 -12.68 9.23
N ARG A 152 -10.12 -12.02 10.28
CA ARG A 152 -10.93 -11.19 11.17
C ARG A 152 -10.32 -9.83 11.43
N SER A 153 -11.17 -8.81 11.42
CA SER A 153 -10.84 -7.44 11.78
C SER A 153 -11.73 -7.00 12.94
N ASN A 154 -11.11 -6.65 14.07
CA ASN A 154 -11.75 -6.40 15.36
C ASN A 154 -12.69 -7.52 15.83
N GLY A 155 -12.38 -8.78 15.46
CA GLY A 155 -13.17 -9.96 15.81
C GLY A 155 -14.21 -10.34 14.76
N GLU A 156 -14.59 -9.42 13.87
CA GLU A 156 -15.56 -9.65 12.79
C GLU A 156 -14.93 -10.34 11.60
N LEU A 157 -15.65 -11.28 10.98
CA LEU A 157 -15.20 -11.95 9.76
C LEU A 157 -15.17 -10.96 8.59
N VAL A 158 -14.07 -10.96 7.84
CA VAL A 158 -13.92 -10.14 6.64
C VAL A 158 -13.95 -11.01 5.38
N ASP A 159 -14.14 -10.38 4.22
CA ASP A 159 -13.99 -11.06 2.92
C ASP A 159 -12.50 -11.31 2.63
N PHE A 160 -11.93 -12.33 3.27
CA PHE A 160 -10.50 -12.68 3.20
C PHE A 160 -9.99 -13.09 1.81
N ASN A 161 -10.89 -13.21 0.82
CA ASN A 161 -10.54 -13.42 -0.58
C ASN A 161 -10.23 -12.09 -1.30
N ASP A 162 -10.64 -10.96 -0.74
CA ASP A 162 -10.27 -9.63 -1.25
C ASP A 162 -8.78 -9.38 -0.99
N ALA A 163 -8.08 -8.93 -2.03
CA ALA A 163 -6.65 -8.64 -1.99
C ALA A 163 -6.30 -7.58 -0.93
N ILE A 164 -7.24 -6.71 -0.52
CA ILE A 164 -7.00 -5.72 0.54
C ILE A 164 -6.66 -6.35 1.90
N TYR A 165 -7.07 -7.60 2.14
CA TYR A 165 -6.81 -8.34 3.38
C TYR A 165 -5.58 -9.23 3.29
N THR A 166 -4.89 -9.24 2.15
CA THR A 166 -3.61 -9.93 1.99
C THR A 166 -2.49 -8.90 1.93
N THR A 167 -1.49 -9.03 2.79
CA THR A 167 -0.28 -8.20 2.73
C THR A 167 0.94 -9.06 2.53
N THR A 168 1.79 -8.66 1.57
CA THR A 168 3.06 -9.32 1.30
C THR A 168 4.19 -8.41 1.75
N TYR A 169 5.08 -8.94 2.57
CA TYR A 169 6.29 -8.28 3.03
C TYR A 169 7.51 -8.98 2.45
N ILE A 170 8.50 -8.19 2.03
CA ILE A 170 9.85 -8.67 1.73
C ILE A 170 10.65 -8.66 3.01
N ILE A 171 11.18 -9.81 3.40
CA ILE A 171 12.05 -9.98 4.57
C ILE A 171 13.48 -9.64 4.14
N GLU A 172 14.02 -8.58 4.74
CA GLU A 172 15.39 -8.14 4.46
C GLU A 172 16.38 -8.77 5.42
N LYS A 173 15.98 -8.96 6.68
CA LYS A 173 16.78 -9.63 7.70
C LYS A 173 15.90 -10.14 8.84
N VAL A 174 16.20 -11.32 9.37
CA VAL A 174 15.63 -11.82 10.62
C VAL A 174 16.73 -12.45 11.47
N ASP A 175 16.77 -12.10 12.75
CA ASP A 175 17.60 -12.76 13.75
C ASP A 175 16.87 -12.84 15.10
N ALA A 176 17.57 -13.25 16.16
CA ALA A 176 16.96 -13.45 17.48
C ALA A 176 16.28 -12.21 18.07
N ASN A 177 16.69 -10.99 17.68
CA ASN A 177 16.25 -9.76 18.32
C ASN A 177 15.59 -8.76 17.36
N ARG A 178 15.77 -8.91 16.05
CA ARG A 178 15.21 -7.99 15.05
C ARG A 178 14.63 -8.69 13.83
N LEU A 179 13.60 -8.06 13.28
CA LEU A 179 13.02 -8.34 11.98
C LEU A 179 13.05 -7.04 11.16
N MET A 180 13.79 -7.06 10.06
CA MET A 180 13.80 -6.00 9.06
C MET A 180 12.99 -6.45 7.85
N TYR A 181 12.01 -5.65 7.47
CA TYR A 181 11.09 -5.98 6.40
C TYR A 181 10.54 -4.71 5.77
N ARG A 182 10.05 -4.83 4.55
CA ARG A 182 9.27 -3.78 3.87
C ARG A 182 8.07 -4.38 3.20
N ASP A 183 7.06 -3.57 2.97
CA ASP A 183 5.95 -3.98 2.11
C ASP A 183 6.45 -4.26 0.68
N SER A 184 5.88 -5.26 0.00
CA SER A 184 6.27 -5.60 -1.37
C SER A 184 5.88 -4.54 -2.39
N ARG A 185 5.03 -3.57 -2.01
CA ARG A 185 4.67 -2.42 -2.84
C ARG A 185 5.90 -1.62 -3.28
N PRO A 186 5.88 -1.03 -4.49
CA PRO A 186 6.97 -0.17 -4.96
C PRO A 186 7.26 0.98 -3.99
N ASN A 187 8.54 1.32 -3.84
CA ASN A 187 9.04 2.42 -3.00
C ASN A 187 8.73 2.31 -1.49
N SER A 188 8.34 1.12 -1.02
CA SER A 188 8.12 0.87 0.40
C SER A 188 9.42 0.98 1.19
N LYS A 189 9.39 1.72 2.31
CA LYS A 189 10.53 1.87 3.21
C LYS A 189 10.71 0.61 4.07
N SER A 190 11.96 0.33 4.42
CA SER A 190 12.29 -0.70 5.42
C SER A 190 11.80 -0.27 6.80
N ASN A 191 11.19 -1.22 7.50
CA ASN A 191 10.80 -1.15 8.90
C ASN A 191 11.72 -2.05 9.72
N PHE A 192 11.96 -1.63 10.97
CA PHE A 192 12.71 -2.40 11.95
C PHE A 192 11.78 -2.76 13.11
N ALA A 193 11.42 -4.03 13.24
CA ALA A 193 10.68 -4.54 14.38
C ALA A 193 11.62 -5.24 15.38
N LYS A 194 11.43 -4.95 16.66
CA LYS A 194 12.15 -5.58 17.77
C LYS A 194 11.40 -6.81 18.24
N LYS A 195 12.11 -7.90 18.53
CA LYS A 195 11.52 -9.06 19.21
C LYS A 195 11.16 -8.71 20.64
N VAL A 196 9.95 -9.02 21.06
CA VAL A 196 9.44 -8.78 22.42
C VAL A 196 8.96 -10.08 23.06
N GLN A 197 8.96 -10.11 24.40
CA GLN A 197 8.50 -11.25 25.19
C GLN A 197 6.99 -11.50 25.02
N ASP A 198 6.53 -12.72 25.26
CA ASP A 198 5.12 -13.13 25.11
C ASP A 198 4.14 -12.38 26.02
N SER A 199 4.61 -11.86 27.15
CA SER A 199 3.80 -11.04 28.07
C SER A 199 3.70 -9.57 27.64
N PHE A 200 4.40 -9.14 26.59
CA PHE A 200 4.35 -7.76 26.11
C PHE A 200 2.94 -7.40 25.64
N ARG A 201 2.47 -6.22 26.04
CA ARG A 201 1.20 -5.63 25.61
C ARG A 201 1.46 -4.19 25.21
N MET A 202 0.79 -3.73 24.16
CA MET A 202 0.79 -2.32 23.78
C MET A 202 -0.17 -1.52 24.64
#